data_AF-A0AAE9ZES5-F1
#
_entry.id   AF-A0AAE9ZES5-F1
#
_cell.length_a   1.000
_cell.length_b   1.000
_cell.length_c   1.000
_cell.angle_alpha   90.00
_cell.angle_beta   90.00
_cell.angle_gamma   90.00
#
_symmetry.space_group_name_H-M   'P 1'
#
loop_
_entity.id
_entity.type
_entity.pdbx_description
1 polymer ?
#
loop_
_entity_poly.entity_id
_entity_poly.type
_entity_poly.pdbx_seq_one_letter_code
_entity_poly.pdbx_strand_id
1 'polypeptide(L)'
;MFRYHARYEQDGGGVGWLKQPVSSEQQLAEQIRVNVAFEQMIVAVLAGAFAGGGLVFIIQFGAFVLSGGMTLSGFVNVFLETLLAGFLIFLVGFFSSVAIGAPLFMALEKRKRRNLWPYLAAAMGVALATIVFRAGGLPAQGDLTLMTLAVVIVPALIIALTFARLMKPHWRAAEKAEQAAAGPIVFRMQ
;
A
#
# COMPACT_ATOMS: atom_id res chain seq x y z
N MET A 1 10.02 -47.10 -9.63
CA MET A 1 11.26 -46.58 -10.25
C MET A 1 10.84 -45.85 -11.53
N PHE A 2 10.53 -44.56 -11.45
CA PHE A 2 9.99 -43.78 -12.58
C PHE A 2 11.02 -42.74 -13.03
N ARG A 3 11.49 -42.87 -14.29
CA ARG A 3 12.33 -41.87 -14.96
C ARG A 3 11.44 -40.73 -15.45
N TYR A 4 11.63 -39.54 -14.89
CA TYR A 4 11.16 -38.30 -15.49
C TYR A 4 12.07 -37.92 -16.65
N HIS A 5 11.55 -37.98 -17.87
CA HIS A 5 12.17 -37.38 -19.04
C HIS A 5 11.80 -35.89 -19.08
N ALA A 6 12.75 -35.03 -18.72
CA ALA A 6 12.66 -33.59 -19.00
C ALA A 6 12.84 -33.39 -20.52
N ARG A 7 11.76 -33.03 -21.20
CA ARG A 7 11.78 -32.61 -22.60
C ARG A 7 12.12 -31.11 -22.63
N TYR A 8 13.39 -30.80 -22.88
CA TYR A 8 13.86 -29.44 -23.15
C TYR A 8 13.44 -29.08 -24.57
N GLU A 9 12.47 -28.17 -24.68
CA GLU A 9 12.10 -27.54 -25.94
C GLU A 9 13.14 -26.45 -26.24
N GLN A 10 14.11 -26.83 -27.08
CA GLN A 10 15.09 -25.95 -27.71
C GLN A 10 14.42 -25.31 -28.93
N ASP A 11 14.06 -24.03 -28.83
CA ASP A 11 13.83 -23.20 -30.01
C ASP A 11 14.77 -21.99 -29.99
N GLY A 12 15.77 -22.05 -30.88
CA GLY A 12 16.11 -20.95 -31.77
C GLY A 12 16.82 -19.71 -31.24
N GLY A 13 18.15 -19.81 -31.05
CA GLY A 13 19.06 -18.94 -31.83
C GLY A 13 19.30 -17.50 -31.35
N GLY A 14 19.92 -17.33 -30.18
CA GLY A 14 20.56 -16.07 -29.78
C GLY A 14 21.33 -16.28 -28.48
N VAL A 15 22.64 -16.56 -28.60
CA VAL A 15 23.62 -16.88 -27.54
C VAL A 15 23.18 -16.43 -26.14
N GLY A 16 22.60 -17.38 -25.41
CA GLY A 16 22.07 -17.21 -24.08
C GLY A 16 23.19 -17.00 -23.07
N TRP A 17 23.46 -15.73 -22.80
CA TRP A 17 24.16 -15.26 -21.60
C TRP A 17 23.59 -16.00 -20.39
N LEU A 18 24.42 -16.88 -19.80
CA LEU A 18 24.17 -17.46 -18.49
C LEU A 18 23.78 -16.33 -17.55
N LYS A 19 22.51 -16.29 -17.10
CA LYS A 19 22.11 -15.42 -16.00
C LYS A 19 23.03 -15.80 -14.84
N GLN A 20 24.03 -14.95 -14.56
CA GLN A 20 24.89 -15.14 -13.42
C GLN A 20 23.99 -15.32 -12.19
N PRO A 21 24.25 -16.32 -11.33
CA PRO A 21 23.47 -16.49 -10.11
C PRO A 21 23.56 -15.19 -9.32
N VAL A 22 22.40 -14.63 -8.98
CA VAL A 22 22.29 -13.45 -8.09
C VAL A 22 23.09 -13.78 -6.83
N SER A 23 24.07 -12.96 -6.47
CA SER A 23 24.91 -13.23 -5.30
C SER A 23 24.04 -13.28 -4.05
N SER A 24 24.40 -14.10 -3.07
CA SER A 24 23.68 -14.22 -1.79
C SER A 24 23.49 -12.86 -1.11
N GLU A 25 24.47 -11.96 -1.26
CA GLU A 25 24.44 -10.59 -0.74
C GLU A 25 23.34 -9.73 -1.40
N GLN A 26 23.12 -9.87 -2.70
CA GLN A 26 22.07 -9.15 -3.43
C GLN A 26 20.68 -9.63 -3.00
N GLN A 27 20.50 -10.93 -2.78
CA GLN A 27 19.24 -11.49 -2.30
C GLN A 27 18.92 -11.00 -0.88
N LEU A 28 19.92 -10.98 0.01
CA LEU A 28 19.78 -10.46 1.37
C LEU A 28 19.38 -8.97 1.35
N ALA A 29 20.04 -8.16 0.52
CA ALA A 29 19.72 -6.74 0.38
C ALA A 29 18.29 -6.50 -0.13
N GLU A 30 17.81 -7.34 -1.06
CA GLU A 30 16.43 -7.27 -1.55
C GLU A 30 15.42 -7.62 -0.45
N GLN A 31 15.67 -8.68 0.32
CA GLN A 31 14.81 -9.08 1.45
C GLN A 31 14.72 -7.98 2.53
N ILE A 32 15.85 -7.37 2.89
CA ILE A 32 15.87 -6.28 3.87
C ILE A 32 15.04 -5.09 3.38
N ARG A 33 15.16 -4.71 2.10
CA ARG A 33 14.37 -3.60 1.53
C ARG A 33 12.88 -3.88 1.56
N VAL A 34 12.47 -5.11 1.23
CA VAL A 34 11.06 -5.50 1.25
C VAL A 34 10.51 -5.47 2.68
N ASN A 35 11.26 -5.98 3.66
CA ASN A 35 10.84 -5.93 5.07
C ASN A 35 10.70 -4.50 5.58
N VAL A 36 11.67 -3.62 5.29
CA VAL A 36 11.59 -2.21 5.66
C VAL A 36 10.37 -1.55 5.01
N ALA A 37 10.14 -1.79 3.71
CA ALA A 37 8.96 -1.25 3.03
C ALA A 37 7.66 -1.76 3.68
N PHE A 38 7.59 -3.03 4.05
CA PHE A 38 6.44 -3.62 4.72
C PHE A 38 6.17 -3.00 6.09
N GLU A 39 7.22 -2.77 6.89
CA GLU A 39 7.10 -2.05 8.17
C GLU A 39 6.51 -0.64 7.96
N GLN A 40 7.02 0.11 6.97
CA GLN A 40 6.48 1.43 6.66
C GLN A 40 5.04 1.38 6.14
N MET A 41 4.64 0.32 5.43
CA MET A 41 3.24 0.10 5.05
C MET A 41 2.35 -0.10 6.27
N ILE A 42 2.76 -0.92 7.25
CA ILE A 42 1.98 -1.11 8.48
C ILE A 42 1.79 0.21 9.22
N VAL A 43 2.86 1.01 9.37
CA VAL A 43 2.79 2.33 10.01
C VAL A 43 1.82 3.25 9.25
N ALA A 44 1.87 3.26 7.92
CA ALA A 44 0.95 4.04 7.10
C ALA A 44 -0.51 3.57 7.24
N VAL A 45 -0.76 2.26 7.27
CA VAL A 45 -2.08 1.65 7.50
C VAL A 45 -2.62 2.04 8.87
N LEU A 46 -1.80 1.98 9.92
CA LEU A 46 -2.18 2.43 11.26
C LEU A 46 -2.56 3.93 11.25
N ALA A 47 -1.75 4.78 10.62
CA ALA A 47 -2.05 6.20 10.50
C ALA A 47 -3.39 6.45 9.77
N GLY A 48 -3.66 5.71 8.69
CA GLY A 48 -4.94 5.74 7.99
C GLY A 48 -6.12 5.29 8.85
N ALA A 49 -5.97 4.20 9.60
CA ALA A 49 -6.98 3.68 10.50
C ALA A 49 -7.30 4.66 11.63
N PHE A 50 -6.29 5.29 12.24
CA PHE A 50 -6.49 6.33 13.24
C PHE A 50 -7.18 7.56 12.67
N ALA A 51 -6.76 8.03 11.50
CA ALA A 51 -7.39 9.18 10.86
C ALA A 51 -8.83 8.90 10.43
N GLY A 52 -9.10 7.71 9.89
CA GLY A 52 -10.44 7.28 9.51
C GLY A 52 -11.36 7.08 10.71
N GLY A 53 -10.90 6.40 11.75
CA GLY A 53 -11.62 6.26 13.01
C GLY A 53 -11.88 7.63 13.65
N GLY A 54 -10.88 8.51 13.72
CA GLY A 54 -11.04 9.87 14.22
C GLY A 54 -12.05 10.69 13.42
N LEU A 55 -12.11 10.52 12.09
CA LEU A 55 -13.10 11.18 11.25
C LEU A 55 -14.52 10.65 11.53
N VAL A 56 -14.70 9.33 11.65
CA VAL A 56 -15.98 8.71 12.06
C VAL A 56 -16.42 9.26 13.41
N PHE A 57 -15.50 9.32 14.38
CA PHE A 57 -15.77 9.85 15.71
C PHE A 57 -16.27 11.29 15.64
N ILE A 58 -15.54 12.18 14.95
CA ILE A 58 -15.91 13.61 14.85
C ILE A 58 -17.32 13.76 14.23
N ILE A 59 -17.62 13.01 13.18
CA ILE A 59 -18.91 13.09 12.49
C ILE A 59 -20.03 12.56 13.39
N GLN A 60 -19.88 11.35 13.95
CA GLN A 60 -20.91 10.72 14.77
C GLN A 60 -21.11 11.45 16.08
N PHE A 61 -20.04 11.86 16.75
CA PHE A 61 -20.10 12.63 17.99
C PHE A 61 -20.72 14.01 17.74
N GLY A 62 -20.36 14.67 16.63
CA GLY A 62 -21.00 15.93 16.23
C GLY A 62 -22.51 15.77 16.02
N ALA A 63 -22.94 14.75 15.29
CA ALA A 63 -24.36 14.45 15.09
C ALA A 63 -25.09 14.17 16.41
N PHE A 64 -24.46 13.38 17.28
CA PHE A 64 -24.96 13.02 18.60
C PHE A 64 -25.15 14.23 19.54
N VAL A 65 -24.19 15.16 19.55
CA VAL A 65 -24.29 16.41 20.33
C VAL A 65 -25.38 17.32 19.76
N LEU A 66 -25.43 17.48 18.44
CA LEU A 66 -26.41 18.34 17.77
C LEU A 66 -27.85 17.83 17.90
N SER A 67 -28.05 16.51 18.02
CA SER A 67 -29.38 15.93 18.28
C SER A 67 -29.80 16.02 19.76
N GLY A 68 -29.03 16.71 20.61
CA GLY A 68 -29.29 16.80 22.06
C GLY A 68 -29.05 15.50 22.82
N GLY A 69 -28.34 14.54 22.22
CA GLY A 69 -28.28 13.15 22.67
C GLY A 69 -27.45 12.88 23.93
N MET A 70 -27.01 13.88 24.69
CA MET A 70 -25.97 13.82 25.74
C MET A 70 -26.25 12.84 26.90
N THR A 71 -26.18 11.55 26.58
CA THR A 71 -26.38 10.41 27.46
C THR A 71 -25.12 9.55 27.44
N LEU A 72 -24.79 8.93 28.58
CA LEU A 72 -23.62 8.06 28.67
C LEU A 72 -23.71 6.88 27.68
N SER A 73 -24.91 6.31 27.52
CA SER A 73 -25.16 5.21 26.58
C SER A 73 -24.88 5.60 25.13
N GLY A 74 -25.32 6.78 24.70
CA GLY A 74 -25.06 7.27 23.35
C GLY A 74 -23.58 7.56 23.10
N PHE A 75 -22.87 8.11 24.08
CA PHE A 75 -21.42 8.30 24.00
C PHE A 75 -20.69 6.96 23.84
N VAL A 76 -21.02 5.96 24.66
CA VAL A 76 -20.43 4.61 24.56
C VAL A 76 -20.72 3.99 23.20
N ASN A 77 -21.94 4.16 22.65
CA ASN A 77 -22.28 3.66 21.32
C ASN A 77 -21.42 4.30 20.22
N VAL A 78 -21.31 5.63 20.18
CA VAL A 78 -20.46 6.36 19.22
C VAL A 78 -18.99 5.92 19.33
N PHE A 79 -18.50 5.71 20.56
CA PHE A 79 -17.15 5.25 20.80
C PHE A 79 -16.91 3.82 20.26
N LEU A 80 -17.84 2.89 20.51
CA LEU A 80 -17.74 1.52 20.01
C LEU A 80 -17.84 1.46 18.47
N GLU A 81 -18.73 2.22 17.85
CA GLU A 81 -18.84 2.33 16.39
C GLU A 81 -17.56 2.88 15.77
N THR A 82 -16.96 3.90 16.41
CA THR A 82 -15.66 4.47 16.03
C THR A 82 -14.56 3.42 16.08
N LEU A 83 -14.47 2.65 17.17
CA LEU A 83 -13.48 1.60 17.32
C LEU A 83 -13.65 0.51 16.27
N LEU A 84 -14.89 0.08 16.03
CA LEU A 84 -15.20 -0.90 15.00
C LEU A 84 -14.79 -0.40 13.61
N ALA A 85 -15.13 0.85 13.26
CA ALA A 85 -14.75 1.46 12.00
C ALA A 85 -13.22 1.52 11.83
N GLY A 86 -12.50 1.98 12.86
CA GLY A 86 -11.04 2.00 12.87
C GLY A 86 -10.42 0.61 12.67
N PHE A 87 -10.98 -0.41 13.34
CA PHE A 87 -10.51 -1.79 13.20
C PHE A 87 -10.76 -2.35 11.80
N LEU A 88 -11.92 -2.08 11.20
CA LEU A 88 -12.22 -2.50 9.82
C LEU A 88 -11.31 -1.81 8.80
N ILE A 89 -11.06 -0.51 8.95
CA ILE A 89 -10.13 0.24 8.10
C ILE A 89 -8.71 -0.36 8.22
N PHE A 90 -8.28 -0.67 9.44
CA PHE A 90 -6.99 -1.33 9.69
C PHE A 90 -6.92 -2.68 8.99
N LEU A 91 -7.91 -3.56 9.17
CA LEU A 91 -7.91 -4.89 8.57
C LEU A 91 -7.86 -4.83 7.03
N VAL A 92 -8.72 -4.02 6.42
CA VAL A 92 -8.73 -3.84 4.95
C VAL A 92 -7.40 -3.27 4.47
N GLY A 93 -6.85 -2.27 5.16
CA GLY A 93 -5.54 -1.68 4.84
C GLY A 93 -4.39 -2.67 4.98
N PHE A 94 -4.41 -3.49 6.03
CA PHE A 94 -3.38 -4.49 6.30
C PHE A 94 -3.39 -5.61 5.25
N PHE A 95 -4.56 -6.24 5.02
CA PHE A 95 -4.67 -7.31 4.03
C PHE A 95 -4.39 -6.82 2.60
N SER A 96 -4.83 -5.61 2.23
CA SER A 96 -4.52 -5.04 0.93
C SER A 96 -3.03 -4.71 0.77
N SER A 97 -2.35 -4.31 1.84
CA SER A 97 -0.90 -4.09 1.83
C SER A 97 -0.13 -5.40 1.64
N VAL A 98 -0.57 -6.51 2.23
CA VAL A 98 0.01 -7.84 1.99
C VAL A 98 -0.28 -8.34 0.57
N ALA A 99 -1.54 -8.26 0.13
CA ALA A 99 -1.99 -8.84 -1.14
C ALA A 99 -1.57 -8.02 -2.37
N ILE A 100 -1.53 -6.69 -2.26
CA ILE A 100 -1.30 -5.77 -3.38
C ILE A 100 -0.06 -4.91 -3.11
N GLY A 101 0.04 -4.30 -1.93
CA GLY A 101 1.09 -3.33 -1.60
C GLY A 101 2.50 -3.89 -1.76
N ALA A 102 2.82 -4.98 -1.07
CA ALA A 102 4.15 -5.60 -1.10
C ALA A 102 4.53 -6.13 -2.51
N PRO A 103 3.68 -6.90 -3.21
CA PRO A 103 3.95 -7.29 -4.59
C PRO A 103 4.15 -6.08 -5.54
N LEU A 104 3.35 -5.03 -5.37
CA LEU A 104 3.47 -3.80 -6.16
C LEU A 104 4.80 -3.10 -5.88
N PHE A 105 5.21 -2.99 -4.61
CA PHE A 105 6.51 -2.42 -4.23
C PHE A 105 7.66 -3.19 -4.89
N MET A 106 7.66 -4.52 -4.78
CA MET A 106 8.69 -5.36 -5.41
C MET A 106 8.74 -5.15 -6.93
N ALA A 107 7.58 -5.10 -7.59
CA ALA A 107 7.50 -4.89 -9.04
C ALA A 107 8.00 -3.50 -9.46
N LEU A 108 7.71 -2.45 -8.67
CA LEU A 108 8.13 -1.09 -8.94
C LEU A 108 9.61 -0.86 -8.65
N GLU A 109 10.14 -1.45 -7.59
CA GLU A 109 11.55 -1.37 -7.23
C GLU A 109 12.43 -2.04 -8.30
N LYS A 110 12.00 -3.19 -8.85
CA LYS A 110 12.64 -3.82 -10.03
C LYS A 110 12.67 -2.90 -11.25
N ARG A 111 11.67 -2.04 -11.40
CA ARG A 111 11.57 -1.03 -12.48
C ARG A 111 12.15 0.33 -12.08
N LYS A 112 12.73 0.45 -10.88
CA LYS A 112 13.23 1.71 -10.29
C LYS A 112 12.22 2.85 -10.30
N ARG A 113 10.91 2.54 -10.21
CA ARG A 113 9.83 3.54 -10.22
C ARG A 113 9.46 3.92 -8.78
N ARG A 114 10.18 4.89 -8.23
CA ARG A 114 10.07 5.35 -6.83
C ARG A 114 9.19 6.58 -6.67
N ASN A 115 7.94 6.49 -7.14
CA ASN A 115 6.97 7.59 -7.14
C ASN A 115 5.72 7.26 -6.30
N LEU A 116 5.00 8.28 -5.84
CA LEU A 116 3.75 8.14 -5.08
C LEU A 116 2.60 7.53 -5.91
N TRP A 117 2.51 7.90 -7.20
CA TRP A 117 1.34 7.64 -8.04
C TRP A 117 0.86 6.17 -8.07
N PRO A 118 1.73 5.15 -8.21
CA PRO A 118 1.29 3.76 -8.21
C PRO A 118 0.64 3.33 -6.89
N TYR A 119 1.18 3.79 -5.76
CA TYR A 119 0.64 3.48 -4.43
C TYR A 119 -0.69 4.18 -4.20
N LEU A 120 -0.82 5.42 -4.67
CA LEU A 120 -2.08 6.16 -4.65
C LEU A 120 -3.14 5.44 -5.49
N ALA A 121 -2.81 5.02 -6.71
CA ALA A 121 -3.73 4.29 -7.58
C ALA A 121 -4.17 2.96 -6.95
N ALA A 122 -3.24 2.22 -6.33
CA ALA A 122 -3.57 0.98 -5.61
C ALA A 122 -4.49 1.23 -4.41
N ALA A 123 -4.19 2.23 -3.58
CA ALA A 123 -5.02 2.59 -2.43
C ALA A 123 -6.43 3.03 -2.87
N MET A 124 -6.53 3.84 -3.93
CA MET A 124 -7.81 4.23 -4.51
C MET A 124 -8.57 3.05 -5.12
N GLY A 125 -7.88 2.11 -5.76
CA GLY A 125 -8.48 0.87 -6.26
C GLY A 125 -9.10 0.04 -5.14
N VAL A 126 -8.40 -0.10 -4.01
CA VAL A 126 -8.92 -0.78 -2.81
C VAL A 126 -10.12 -0.03 -2.22
N ALA A 127 -10.05 1.30 -2.13
CA ALA A 127 -11.15 2.14 -1.67
C ALA A 127 -12.41 1.96 -2.54
N LEU A 128 -12.28 1.99 -3.86
CA LEU A 128 -13.37 1.76 -4.80
C LEU A 128 -13.93 0.35 -4.69
N ALA A 129 -13.07 -0.67 -4.61
CA ALA A 129 -13.49 -2.05 -4.41
C ALA A 129 -14.29 -2.22 -3.10
N THR A 130 -13.88 -1.53 -2.04
CA THR A 130 -14.58 -1.54 -0.74
C THR A 130 -15.98 -0.92 -0.86
N ILE A 131 -16.13 0.19 -1.61
CA ILE A 131 -17.43 0.82 -1.87
C ILE A 131 -18.34 -0.14 -2.66
N VAL A 132 -17.83 -0.73 -3.75
CA VAL A 132 -18.57 -1.67 -4.60
C VAL A 132 -19.02 -2.91 -3.80
N PHE A 133 -18.12 -3.47 -3.00
CA PHE A 133 -18.42 -4.64 -2.17
C PHE A 133 -19.50 -4.31 -1.13
N ARG A 134 -19.40 -3.15 -0.46
CA ARG A 134 -20.40 -2.69 0.51
C ARG A 134 -21.77 -2.47 -0.13
N ALA A 135 -21.81 -1.93 -1.34
CA ALA A 135 -23.06 -1.68 -2.07
C ALA A 135 -23.67 -2.96 -2.67
N GLY A 136 -22.95 -4.10 -2.65
CA GLY A 136 -23.39 -5.33 -3.31
C GLY A 136 -23.40 -5.25 -4.83
N GLY A 137 -22.70 -4.28 -5.43
CA GLY A 137 -22.74 -3.99 -6.87
C GLY A 137 -22.21 -2.59 -7.20
N LEU A 138 -22.53 -2.11 -8.42
CA LEU A 138 -22.23 -0.71 -8.78
C LEU A 138 -23.08 0.22 -7.90
N PRO A 139 -22.46 1.18 -7.18
CA PRO A 139 -23.17 2.03 -6.25
C PRO A 139 -24.18 2.91 -6.99
N ALA A 140 -25.40 2.96 -6.50
CA ALA A 140 -26.39 3.93 -6.96
C ALA A 140 -26.08 5.32 -6.37
N GLN A 141 -26.70 6.38 -6.91
CA GLN A 141 -26.48 7.75 -6.41
C GLN A 141 -26.77 7.90 -4.90
N GLY A 142 -27.67 7.10 -4.34
CA GLY A 142 -27.99 7.09 -2.91
C GLY A 142 -26.91 6.49 -2.00
N ASP A 143 -26.02 5.65 -2.54
CA ASP A 143 -25.00 4.93 -1.75
C ASP A 143 -23.73 5.78 -1.54
N LEU A 144 -23.53 6.78 -2.40
CA LEU A 144 -22.39 7.69 -2.39
C LEU A 144 -22.65 8.90 -1.50
N THR A 145 -22.97 8.66 -0.23
CA THR A 145 -23.04 9.75 0.75
C THR A 145 -21.66 10.36 0.97
N LEU A 146 -21.61 11.66 1.29
CA LEU A 146 -20.35 12.34 1.64
C LEU A 146 -19.62 11.61 2.78
N MET A 147 -20.36 11.04 3.73
CA MET A 147 -19.79 10.25 4.82
C MET A 147 -19.13 8.97 4.31
N THR A 148 -19.79 8.21 3.44
CA THR A 148 -19.22 6.99 2.84
C THR A 148 -17.92 7.32 2.10
N LEU A 149 -17.95 8.38 1.28
CA LEU A 149 -16.78 8.82 0.51
C LEU A 149 -15.65 9.26 1.45
N ALA A 150 -15.95 10.07 2.46
CA ALA A 150 -14.94 10.57 3.38
C ALA A 150 -14.30 9.43 4.19
N VAL A 151 -15.10 8.51 4.75
CA VAL A 151 -14.63 7.40 5.59
C VAL A 151 -13.82 6.36 4.79
N VAL A 152 -14.08 6.20 3.49
CA VAL A 152 -13.35 5.20 2.68
C VAL A 152 -12.17 5.83 1.94
N ILE A 153 -12.33 7.02 1.37
CA ILE A 153 -11.29 7.66 0.54
C ILE A 153 -10.24 8.33 1.40
N VAL A 154 -10.61 9.06 2.46
CA VAL A 154 -9.64 9.83 3.27
C VAL A 154 -8.58 8.91 3.89
N PRO A 155 -8.93 7.78 4.52
CA PRO A 155 -7.92 6.85 5.02
C PRO A 155 -7.00 6.32 3.91
N ALA A 156 -7.55 5.93 2.76
CA ALA A 156 -6.75 5.43 1.63
C ALA A 156 -5.72 6.48 1.14
N LEU A 157 -6.12 7.76 1.05
CA LEU A 157 -5.23 8.87 0.71
C LEU A 157 -4.15 9.05 1.78
N ILE A 158 -4.52 9.04 3.06
CA ILE A 158 -3.58 9.20 4.17
C ILE A 158 -2.57 8.06 4.18
N ILE A 159 -2.99 6.82 3.95
CA ILE A 159 -2.09 5.65 3.86
C ILE A 159 -1.08 5.86 2.74
N ALA A 160 -1.54 6.16 1.52
CA ALA A 160 -0.65 6.34 0.37
C ALA A 160 0.35 7.48 0.57
N LEU A 161 -0.12 8.63 1.07
CA LEU A 161 0.71 9.80 1.34
C LEU A 161 1.72 9.55 2.46
N THR A 162 1.29 8.90 3.55
CA THR A 162 2.15 8.59 4.69
C THR A 162 3.22 7.60 4.28
N PHE A 163 2.86 6.53 3.56
CA PHE A 163 3.81 5.56 3.03
C PHE A 163 4.86 6.24 2.13
N ALA A 164 4.42 7.07 1.18
CA ALA A 164 5.36 7.77 0.29
C ALA A 164 6.28 8.74 1.04
N ARG A 165 5.79 9.41 2.09
CA ARG A 165 6.61 10.28 2.95
C ARG A 165 7.66 9.47 3.70
N LEU A 166 7.27 8.34 4.30
CA LEU A 166 8.16 7.45 5.03
C LEU A 166 9.21 6.80 4.12
N MET A 167 8.85 6.44 2.89
CA MET A 167 9.76 5.80 1.94
C MET A 167 10.71 6.76 1.22
N LYS A 168 10.36 8.05 1.12
CA LYS A 168 11.19 9.07 0.46
C LYS A 168 12.68 9.08 0.88
N PRO A 169 13.04 9.03 2.18
CA PRO A 169 14.46 8.94 2.58
C PRO A 169 15.12 7.64 2.08
N HIS A 170 14.43 6.50 2.15
CA HIS A 170 14.96 5.21 1.68
C HIS A 170 15.16 5.19 0.17
N TRP A 171 14.23 5.76 -0.59
CA TRP A 171 14.36 5.91 -2.05
C TRP A 171 15.56 6.76 -2.43
N ARG A 172 15.75 7.90 -1.75
CA ARG A 172 16.91 8.77 -1.97
C ARG A 172 18.22 8.08 -1.61
N ALA A 173 18.26 7.32 -0.52
CA ALA A 173 19.44 6.56 -0.13
C ALA A 173 19.77 5.49 -1.17
N ALA A 174 18.77 4.77 -1.69
CA ALA A 174 18.94 3.78 -2.73
C ALA A 174 19.41 4.41 -4.06
N GLU A 175 18.87 5.57 -4.44
CA GLU A 175 19.33 6.32 -5.63
C GLU A 175 20.81 6.73 -5.51
N LYS A 176 21.22 7.25 -4.35
CA LYS A 176 22.63 7.61 -4.10
C LYS A 176 23.56 6.41 -4.15
N ALA A 177 23.16 5.28 -3.58
CA ALA A 177 23.94 4.05 -3.62
C ALA A 177 24.11 3.52 -5.05
N GLU A 178 23.06 3.61 -5.87
CA GLU A 178 23.13 3.22 -7.28
C GLU A 178 24.01 4.16 -8.12
N GLN A 179 23.97 5.48 -7.85
CA GLN A 179 24.85 6.45 -8.51
C GLN A 179 26.32 6.21 -8.16
N ALA A 180 26.62 5.90 -6.89
CA ALA A 180 27.98 5.57 -6.46
C ALA A 180 28.49 4.28 -7.13
N ALA A 181 27.62 3.28 -7.32
CA ALA A 181 27.97 2.03 -7.98
C ALA A 181 28.13 2.17 -9.50
N ALA A 182 27.46 3.13 -10.15
CA ALA A 182 27.56 3.35 -11.59
C ALA A 182 28.91 3.98 -12.03
N GLY A 183 29.70 4.50 -11.08
CA GLY A 183 30.99 5.15 -11.35
C GLY A 183 30.85 6.53 -12.03
N PRO A 184 31.92 7.35 -12.04
CA PRO A 184 31.91 8.63 -12.75
C PRO A 184 31.79 8.40 -14.26
N ILE A 185 30.81 9.04 -14.90
CA ILE A 185 30.71 9.11 -16.36
C ILE A 185 31.89 9.94 -16.86
N VAL A 186 32.99 9.28 -17.24
CA VAL A 186 34.12 9.96 -17.87
C VAL A 186 33.70 10.30 -19.30
N PHE A 187 33.23 11.53 -19.51
CA PHE A 187 33.09 12.08 -20.85
C PHE A 187 34.49 12.13 -21.49
N ARG A 188 34.80 11.18 -22.37
CA ARG A 188 35.89 11.34 -23.33
C ARG A 188 35.46 12.43 -24.31
N MET A 189 36.02 13.63 -24.17
CA MET A 189 36.12 14.55 -25.31
C MET A 189 37.12 13.93 -26.28
N GLN A 190 36.66 13.55 -27.47
CA GLN A 190 37.50 13.29 -28.63
C GLN A 190 37.54 14.55 -29.50
#